data_AF-A0A9P9PDR4-F1
#
_entry.id   AF-A0A9P9PDR4-F1
#
_cell.length_a   1.000
_cell.length_b   1.000
_cell.length_c   1.000
_cell.angle_alpha   90.00
_cell.angle_beta   90.00
_cell.angle_gamma   90.00
#
_symmetry.space_group_name_H-M   'P 1'
#
loop_
_entity.id
_entity.type
_entity.pdbx_description
1 polymer ?
#
loop_
_entity_poly.entity_id
_entity_poly.type
_entity_poly.pdbx_seq_one_letter_code
_entity_poly.pdbx_strand_id
1 'polypeptide(L)'
;MSLTYDQLVQLHVKAKQLLERKLACIPARVFPSGRRPTIADIYERPEALINSTIHQNLQLLFVFENYNKFAMAGFRARKKEQELMVGMAIYYWNMDQQHSLSTHHKEVRFNVLLAHIMLETPNARANMDDELHRFLDTFIRAWLESAVRLDHSECLHKDYWIAKCWKPGKYDLIRWTSHPRQRMSAAVKALESAIPPQPFNVEEFWSKASAQPAYAYEEHGRAWAMQYVIYKEKQAKAIDRYERGLDAQESLKSGDFTSGFGQLGMQDDSVPAYLSEELFRQPLVQALLTDVTEGMGVQNVETNVPWMSPSEAIDLVEGKIVGFGMDELTDRIKVEERRIVGGFNRL
;
A
#
# COMPACT_ATOMS: atom_id res chain seq x y z
N MET A 1 16.55 -34.61 21.16
CA MET A 1 15.81 -35.81 20.74
C MET A 1 15.41 -35.59 19.29
N SER A 2 15.63 -36.57 18.41
CA SER A 2 15.23 -36.50 17.00
C SER A 2 13.70 -36.61 16.88
N LEU A 3 13.08 -35.85 15.98
CA LEU A 3 11.64 -35.93 15.73
C LEU A 3 11.28 -37.22 14.98
N THR A 4 10.21 -37.89 15.39
CA THR A 4 9.62 -39.02 14.67
C THR A 4 8.92 -38.56 13.39
N TYR A 5 8.73 -39.45 12.42
CA TYR A 5 8.02 -39.13 11.18
C TYR A 5 6.59 -38.62 11.44
N ASP A 6 5.86 -39.24 12.37
CA ASP A 6 4.51 -38.80 12.75
C ASP A 6 4.50 -37.38 13.32
N GLN A 7 5.52 -36.99 14.09
CA GLN A 7 5.67 -35.62 14.57
C GLN A 7 5.96 -34.64 13.42
N LEU A 8 6.77 -35.04 12.44
CA LEU A 8 7.03 -34.23 11.24
C LEU A 8 5.74 -34.03 10.41
N VAL A 9 4.93 -35.08 10.27
CA VAL A 9 3.61 -35.02 9.62
C VAL A 9 2.70 -34.02 10.33
N GLN A 10 2.63 -34.07 11.68
CA GLN A 10 1.84 -33.12 12.46
C GLN A 10 2.30 -31.67 12.28
N LEU A 11 3.62 -31.44 12.27
CA LEU A 11 4.19 -30.11 12.00
C LEU A 11 3.86 -29.63 10.59
N HIS A 12 3.85 -30.51 9.59
CA HIS A 12 3.46 -30.17 8.22
C HIS A 12 1.99 -29.73 8.15
N VAL A 13 1.08 -30.49 8.75
CA VAL A 13 -0.36 -30.13 8.80
C VAL A 13 -0.55 -28.78 9.49
N LYS A 14 0.12 -28.57 10.63
CA LYS A 14 0.11 -27.27 11.33
C LYS A 14 0.66 -26.14 10.46
N ALA A 15 1.75 -26.37 9.74
CA ALA A 15 2.36 -25.37 8.86
C ALA A 15 1.43 -24.98 7.70
N LYS A 16 0.74 -25.93 7.06
CA LYS A 16 -0.28 -25.64 6.01
C LYS A 16 -1.38 -24.72 6.57
N GLN A 17 -1.95 -25.08 7.72
CA GLN A 17 -3.03 -24.30 8.35
C GLN A 17 -2.57 -22.87 8.72
N LEU A 18 -1.38 -22.77 9.32
CA LEU A 18 -0.80 -21.47 9.68
C LEU A 18 -0.46 -20.64 8.45
N LEU A 19 -0.02 -21.25 7.35
CA LEU A 19 0.31 -20.53 6.12
C LEU A 19 -0.93 -19.86 5.54
N GLU A 20 -2.01 -20.62 5.38
CA GLU A 20 -3.28 -20.09 4.89
C GLU A 20 -3.79 -18.94 5.77
N ARG A 21 -3.77 -19.14 7.10
CA ARG A 21 -4.20 -18.12 8.07
C ARG A 21 -3.32 -16.88 8.02
N LYS A 22 -1.99 -17.03 7.97
CA LYS A 22 -1.05 -15.91 7.99
C LYS A 22 -1.02 -15.12 6.69
N LEU A 23 -1.24 -15.77 5.55
CA LEU A 23 -1.27 -15.12 4.24
C LEU A 23 -2.62 -14.53 3.85
N ALA A 24 -3.70 -14.84 4.59
CA ALA A 24 -5.06 -14.39 4.27
C ALA A 24 -5.20 -12.87 4.12
N CYS A 25 -4.43 -12.09 4.89
CA CYS A 25 -4.43 -10.63 4.88
C CYS A 25 -3.49 -10.00 3.82
N ILE A 26 -2.61 -10.80 3.20
CA ILE A 26 -1.65 -10.31 2.21
C ILE A 26 -2.23 -10.50 0.80
N PRO A 27 -2.33 -9.44 -0.02
CA PRO A 27 -2.78 -9.59 -1.40
C PRO A 27 -1.78 -10.40 -2.23
N ALA A 28 -2.27 -11.37 -3.01
CA ALA A 28 -1.46 -12.26 -3.84
C ALA A 28 -0.49 -11.53 -4.78
N ARG A 29 -0.93 -10.38 -5.32
CA ARG A 29 -0.17 -9.53 -6.24
C ARG A 29 1.11 -8.91 -5.67
N VAL A 30 1.30 -8.95 -4.34
CA VAL A 30 2.51 -8.40 -3.69
C VAL A 30 3.64 -9.41 -3.68
N PHE A 31 3.36 -10.69 -3.88
CA PHE A 31 4.41 -11.70 -4.02
C PHE A 31 5.05 -11.61 -5.41
N PRO A 32 6.35 -11.93 -5.56
CA PRO A 32 7.05 -11.89 -6.84
C PRO A 32 6.31 -12.66 -7.94
N SER A 33 5.83 -13.86 -7.61
CA SER A 33 5.07 -14.73 -8.53
C SER A 33 3.64 -14.25 -8.85
N GLY A 34 3.16 -13.16 -8.23
CA GLY A 34 1.80 -12.66 -8.37
C GLY A 34 0.71 -13.57 -7.75
N ARG A 35 1.10 -14.69 -7.13
CA ARG A 35 0.23 -15.61 -6.39
C ARG A 35 0.67 -15.74 -4.93
N ARG A 36 -0.22 -16.20 -4.06
CA ARG A 36 0.19 -16.56 -2.69
C ARG A 36 1.14 -17.76 -2.73
N PRO A 37 2.21 -17.76 -1.92
CA PRO A 37 3.08 -18.90 -1.75
C PRO A 37 2.32 -20.13 -1.24
N THR A 38 2.68 -21.31 -1.73
CA THR A 38 2.25 -22.60 -1.19
C THR A 38 3.22 -23.07 -0.12
N ILE A 39 2.88 -24.14 0.60
CA ILE A 39 3.81 -24.73 1.56
C ILE A 39 5.08 -25.29 0.89
N ALA A 40 4.97 -25.77 -0.35
CA ALA A 40 6.11 -26.22 -1.13
C ALA A 40 7.07 -25.06 -1.44
N ASP A 41 6.55 -23.88 -1.79
CA ASP A 41 7.40 -22.70 -2.00
C ASP A 41 8.18 -22.33 -0.73
N ILE A 42 7.57 -22.47 0.44
CA ILE A 42 8.22 -22.19 1.74
C ILE A 42 9.35 -23.21 2.01
N TYR A 43 9.14 -24.48 1.67
CA TYR A 43 10.08 -25.57 1.99
C TYR A 43 11.22 -25.69 0.99
N GLU A 44 10.93 -25.53 -0.29
CA GLU A 44 11.82 -25.89 -1.39
C GLU A 44 12.51 -24.68 -2.01
N ARG A 45 11.87 -23.50 -1.99
CA ARG A 45 12.35 -22.29 -2.67
C ARG A 45 12.13 -21.01 -1.86
N PRO A 46 12.55 -20.94 -0.59
CA PRO A 46 12.33 -19.76 0.25
C PRO A 46 12.94 -18.48 -0.33
N GLU A 47 14.03 -18.57 -1.11
CA GLU A 47 14.69 -17.46 -1.79
C GLU A 47 13.82 -16.82 -2.89
N ALA A 48 12.99 -17.61 -3.58
CA ALA A 48 12.06 -17.11 -4.60
C ALA A 48 10.92 -16.27 -4.01
N LEU A 49 10.78 -16.26 -2.69
CA LEU A 49 9.78 -15.48 -1.95
C LEU A 49 10.28 -14.09 -1.57
N ILE A 50 11.57 -13.81 -1.77
CA ILE A 50 12.14 -12.50 -1.50
C ILE A 50 11.58 -11.50 -2.51
N ASN A 51 10.91 -10.46 -2.01
CA ASN A 51 10.48 -9.35 -2.84
C ASN A 51 11.49 -8.21 -2.73
N SER A 52 12.24 -7.97 -3.80
CA SER A 52 13.29 -6.94 -3.87
C SER A 52 12.77 -5.52 -3.67
N THR A 53 11.49 -5.27 -3.92
CA THR A 53 10.83 -3.96 -3.70
C THR A 53 10.45 -3.70 -2.24
N ILE A 54 10.63 -4.70 -1.36
CA ILE A 54 10.35 -4.64 0.08
C ILE A 54 11.67 -4.57 0.85
N HIS A 55 11.70 -3.78 1.93
CA HIS A 55 12.86 -3.72 2.82
C HIS A 55 13.27 -5.12 3.30
N GLN A 56 14.56 -5.45 3.23
CA GLN A 56 15.12 -6.75 3.63
C GLN A 56 14.71 -7.23 5.05
N ASN A 57 14.49 -6.30 5.99
CA ASN A 57 14.10 -6.61 7.37
C ASN A 57 12.58 -6.80 7.53
N LEU A 58 11.81 -6.55 6.48
CA LEU A 58 10.35 -6.61 6.43
C LEU A 58 9.86 -7.73 5.51
N GLN A 59 10.74 -8.66 5.12
CA GLN A 59 10.41 -9.81 4.27
C GLN A 59 9.43 -10.76 4.98
N LEU A 60 8.99 -11.82 4.27
CA LEU A 60 7.94 -12.71 4.76
C LEU A 60 8.26 -13.35 6.13
N LEU A 61 9.55 -13.59 6.41
CA LEU A 61 10.04 -14.03 7.72
C LEU A 61 9.54 -13.11 8.84
N PHE A 62 9.78 -11.80 8.73
CA PHE A 62 9.35 -10.80 9.71
C PHE A 62 7.83 -10.82 9.91
N VAL A 63 7.07 -10.97 8.83
CA VAL A 63 5.60 -11.02 8.88
C VAL A 63 5.13 -12.24 9.68
N PHE A 64 5.74 -13.41 9.47
CA PHE A 64 5.38 -14.62 10.20
C PHE A 64 5.77 -14.60 11.67
N GLU A 65 6.96 -14.08 11.99
CA GLU A 65 7.43 -13.91 13.37
C GLU A 65 6.56 -12.93 14.16
N ASN A 66 6.10 -11.86 13.50
CA ASN A 66 5.37 -10.78 14.14
C ASN A 66 3.86 -10.83 13.87
N TYR A 67 3.32 -11.94 13.36
CA TYR A 67 1.92 -12.06 12.93
C TYR A 67 0.92 -11.55 13.98
N ASN A 68 1.14 -11.89 15.25
CA ASN A 68 0.26 -11.48 16.34
C ASN A 68 0.20 -9.95 16.50
N LYS A 69 1.30 -9.23 16.27
CA LYS A 69 1.31 -7.75 16.28
C LYS A 69 0.47 -7.16 15.15
N PHE A 70 0.52 -7.77 13.96
CA PHE A 70 -0.32 -7.36 12.83
C PHE A 70 -1.81 -7.63 13.11
N ALA A 71 -2.12 -8.81 13.65
CA ALA A 71 -3.48 -9.19 14.02
C ALA A 71 -4.08 -8.27 15.11
N MET A 72 -3.31 -7.92 16.15
CA MET A 72 -3.73 -6.93 17.17
C MET A 72 -4.02 -5.55 16.56
N ALA A 73 -3.24 -5.16 15.55
CA ALA A 73 -3.48 -3.93 14.81
C ALA A 73 -4.66 -4.03 13.82
N GLY A 74 -5.23 -5.23 13.62
CA GLY A 74 -6.26 -5.49 12.62
C GLY A 74 -5.75 -5.37 11.19
N PHE A 75 -4.45 -5.60 10.97
CA PHE A 75 -3.75 -5.43 9.69
C PHE A 75 -3.86 -4.02 9.10
N ARG A 76 -4.06 -3.01 9.96
CA ARG A 76 -4.15 -1.60 9.59
C ARG A 76 -2.95 -0.82 10.07
N ALA A 77 -2.51 0.14 9.26
CA ALA A 77 -1.42 1.02 9.64
C ALA A 77 -1.93 2.01 10.69
N ARG A 78 -1.16 2.24 11.76
CA ARG A 78 -1.51 3.14 12.87
C ARG A 78 -0.34 4.05 13.18
N LYS A 79 -0.59 5.25 13.69
CA LYS A 79 0.47 6.23 13.93
C LYS A 79 1.11 6.07 15.29
N LYS A 80 0.36 6.15 16.40
CA LYS A 80 0.96 6.20 17.75
C LYS A 80 1.27 4.85 18.39
N GLU A 81 0.31 3.93 18.38
CA GLU A 81 0.36 2.72 19.22
C GLU A 81 1.10 1.54 18.56
N GLN A 82 1.40 1.64 17.27
CA GLN A 82 1.99 0.57 16.49
C GLN A 82 3.50 0.75 16.37
N GLU A 83 4.25 -0.32 16.55
CA GLU A 83 5.70 -0.35 16.29
C GLU A 83 6.00 0.08 14.84
N LEU A 84 7.06 0.88 14.64
CA LEU A 84 7.41 1.42 13.32
C LEU A 84 7.54 0.33 12.26
N MET A 85 8.28 -0.75 12.53
CA MET A 85 8.53 -1.83 11.58
C MET A 85 7.25 -2.58 11.19
N VAL A 86 6.31 -2.76 12.12
CA VAL A 86 5.00 -3.35 11.84
C VAL A 86 4.19 -2.43 10.92
N GLY A 87 4.19 -1.12 11.20
CA GLY A 87 3.53 -0.14 10.33
C GLY A 87 4.12 -0.09 8.93
N MET A 88 5.45 -0.08 8.82
CA MET A 88 6.15 -0.14 7.53
C MET A 88 5.82 -1.42 6.76
N ALA A 89 5.83 -2.58 7.42
CA ALA A 89 5.46 -3.84 6.79
C ALA A 89 4.01 -3.82 6.26
N ILE A 90 3.05 -3.22 6.96
CA ILE A 90 1.67 -3.08 6.47
C ILE A 90 1.61 -2.27 5.16
N TYR A 91 2.40 -1.20 5.05
CA TYR A 91 2.52 -0.41 3.81
C TYR A 91 3.15 -1.23 2.69
N TYR A 92 4.32 -1.85 2.94
CA TYR A 92 5.05 -2.64 1.93
C TYR A 92 4.25 -3.83 1.42
N TRP A 93 3.60 -4.56 2.32
CA TRP A 93 2.78 -5.73 1.98
C TRP A 93 1.36 -5.37 1.54
N ASN A 94 1.03 -4.07 1.45
CA ASN A 94 -0.27 -3.56 1.05
C ASN A 94 -1.45 -4.20 1.82
N MET A 95 -1.28 -4.45 3.12
CA MET A 95 -2.31 -5.11 3.94
C MET A 95 -3.49 -4.18 4.26
N ASP A 96 -3.24 -2.86 4.31
CA ASP A 96 -4.27 -1.84 4.53
C ASP A 96 -4.63 -1.11 3.23
N GLN A 97 -5.90 -1.21 2.83
CA GLN A 97 -6.40 -0.56 1.61
C GLN A 97 -6.46 0.97 1.73
N GLN A 98 -6.52 1.50 2.95
CA GLN A 98 -6.54 2.94 3.22
C GLN A 98 -5.13 3.51 3.41
N HIS A 99 -4.16 2.68 3.80
CA HIS A 99 -2.77 3.06 4.08
C HIS A 99 -1.81 2.08 3.42
N SER A 100 -1.67 2.24 2.11
CA SER A 100 -0.69 1.51 1.31
C SER A 100 -0.17 2.42 0.22
N LEU A 101 0.86 1.95 -0.48
CA LEU A 101 1.39 2.63 -1.68
C LEU A 101 0.99 1.87 -2.95
N SER A 102 -0.11 1.11 -2.89
CA SER A 102 -0.59 0.29 -4.00
C SER A 102 -1.32 1.14 -5.04
N THR A 103 -1.00 0.93 -6.31
CA THR A 103 -1.77 1.46 -7.45
C THR A 103 -3.14 0.78 -7.63
N HIS A 104 -3.40 -0.31 -6.90
CA HIS A 104 -4.64 -1.09 -7.02
C HIS A 104 -5.76 -0.62 -6.08
N HIS A 105 -5.42 0.06 -4.98
CA HIS A 105 -6.39 0.50 -4.00
C HIS A 105 -6.94 1.88 -4.38
N LYS A 106 -8.26 1.96 -4.59
CA LYS A 106 -8.91 3.21 -5.06
C LYS A 106 -8.73 4.34 -4.06
N GLU A 107 -8.76 4.03 -2.77
CA GLU A 107 -8.63 4.96 -1.67
C GLU A 107 -7.24 5.64 -1.65
N VAL A 108 -6.19 4.90 -1.98
CA VAL A 108 -4.83 5.46 -2.17
C VAL A 108 -4.80 6.35 -3.41
N ARG A 109 -5.38 5.90 -4.54
CA ARG A 109 -5.45 6.69 -5.78
C ARG A 109 -6.15 8.03 -5.58
N PHE A 110 -7.23 8.05 -4.79
CA PHE A 110 -7.92 9.29 -4.43
C PHE A 110 -7.01 10.25 -3.67
N ASN A 111 -6.27 9.76 -2.66
CA ASN A 111 -5.31 10.58 -1.92
C ASN A 111 -4.19 11.12 -2.84
N VAL A 112 -3.66 10.30 -3.75
CA VAL A 112 -2.61 10.72 -4.71
C VAL A 112 -3.11 11.81 -5.64
N LEU A 113 -4.31 11.65 -6.21
CA LEU A 113 -4.94 12.65 -7.06
C LEU A 113 -5.08 14.00 -6.33
N LEU A 114 -5.64 13.98 -5.12
CA LEU A 114 -5.86 15.18 -4.33
C LEU A 114 -4.55 15.86 -3.95
N ALA A 115 -3.55 15.08 -3.54
CA ALA A 115 -2.20 15.57 -3.27
C ALA A 115 -1.61 16.28 -4.49
N HIS A 116 -1.75 15.69 -5.68
CA HIS A 116 -1.29 16.30 -6.93
C HIS A 116 -2.03 17.60 -7.25
N ILE A 117 -3.37 17.63 -7.15
CA ILE A 117 -4.15 18.85 -7.38
C ILE A 117 -3.65 19.97 -6.46
N MET A 118 -3.45 19.67 -5.18
CA MET A 118 -3.03 20.65 -4.19
C MET A 118 -1.62 21.19 -4.43
N LEU A 119 -0.67 20.33 -4.80
CA LEU A 119 0.72 20.74 -5.03
C LEU A 119 0.89 21.51 -6.36
N GLU A 120 0.11 21.18 -7.37
CA GLU A 120 0.20 21.84 -8.69
C GLU A 120 -0.61 23.13 -8.76
N THR A 121 -1.58 23.35 -7.86
CA THR A 121 -2.36 24.59 -7.83
C THR A 121 -1.54 25.72 -7.18
N PRO A 122 -1.14 26.79 -7.89
CA PRO A 122 -0.20 27.79 -7.35
C PRO A 122 -0.67 28.47 -6.07
N ASN A 123 -1.95 28.86 -6.01
CA ASN A 123 -2.55 29.50 -4.84
C ASN A 123 -2.63 28.55 -3.64
N ALA A 124 -2.96 27.27 -3.87
CA ALA A 124 -2.99 26.27 -2.80
C ALA A 124 -1.57 26.02 -2.26
N ARG A 125 -0.59 25.89 -3.16
CA ARG A 125 0.82 25.69 -2.81
C ARG A 125 1.40 26.87 -2.03
N ALA A 126 1.11 28.11 -2.45
CA ALA A 126 1.63 29.31 -1.81
C ALA A 126 1.17 29.47 -0.36
N ASN A 127 -0.01 28.96 -0.02
CA ASN A 127 -0.60 29.06 1.31
C ASN A 127 -0.51 27.73 2.11
N MET A 128 0.17 26.72 1.58
CA MET A 128 0.34 25.42 2.25
C MET A 128 1.48 25.48 3.26
N ASP A 129 1.29 24.95 4.46
CA ASP A 129 2.39 24.84 5.42
C ASP A 129 3.45 23.83 4.97
N ASP A 130 4.71 24.09 5.34
CA ASP A 130 5.86 23.29 4.91
C ASP A 130 5.75 21.79 5.28
N GLU A 131 5.10 21.47 6.41
CA GLU A 131 4.91 20.08 6.83
C GLU A 131 3.90 19.38 5.92
N LEU A 132 2.78 20.05 5.58
CA LEU A 132 1.79 19.50 4.65
C LEU A 132 2.38 19.33 3.25
N HIS A 133 3.12 20.34 2.76
CA HIS A 133 3.79 20.26 1.47
C HIS A 133 4.73 19.06 1.41
N ARG A 134 5.58 18.88 2.43
CA ARG A 134 6.50 17.73 2.51
C ARG A 134 5.75 16.41 2.61
N PHE A 135 4.67 16.36 3.40
CA PHE A 135 3.84 15.17 3.55
C PHE A 135 3.26 14.72 2.20
N LEU A 136 2.69 15.65 1.42
CA LEU A 136 2.06 15.36 0.13
C LEU A 136 3.09 15.06 -0.97
N ASP A 137 4.15 15.86 -1.10
CA ASP A 137 5.18 15.67 -2.14
C ASP A 137 5.89 14.32 -1.95
N THR A 138 6.30 14.03 -0.71
CA THR A 138 6.97 12.75 -0.41
C THR A 138 6.01 11.57 -0.56
N PHE A 139 4.72 11.72 -0.24
CA PHE A 139 3.71 10.68 -0.46
C PHE A 139 3.60 10.30 -1.94
N ILE A 140 3.52 11.29 -2.82
CA ILE A 140 3.45 11.07 -4.28
C ILE A 140 4.72 10.38 -4.76
N ARG A 141 5.91 10.84 -4.33
CA ARG A 141 7.19 10.21 -4.70
C ARG A 141 7.24 8.76 -4.26
N ALA A 142 6.91 8.47 -3.00
CA ALA A 142 6.85 7.11 -2.46
C ALA A 142 5.86 6.22 -3.23
N TRP A 143 4.70 6.77 -3.61
CA TRP A 143 3.72 6.08 -4.45
C TRP A 143 4.25 5.81 -5.87
N LEU A 144 4.94 6.77 -6.50
CA LEU A 144 5.56 6.58 -7.81
C LEU A 144 6.63 5.50 -7.79
N GLU A 145 7.52 5.51 -6.79
CA GLU A 145 8.53 4.44 -6.60
C GLU A 145 7.88 3.07 -6.43
N SER A 146 6.73 3.02 -5.74
CA SER A 146 5.92 1.81 -5.61
C SER A 146 5.31 1.38 -6.94
N ALA A 147 4.78 2.33 -7.71
CA ALA A 147 4.11 2.08 -8.97
C ALA A 147 5.06 1.54 -10.05
N VAL A 148 6.30 2.03 -10.08
CA VAL A 148 7.35 1.54 -11.00
C VAL A 148 8.16 0.38 -10.44
N ARG A 149 7.76 -0.17 -9.28
CA ARG A 149 8.37 -1.34 -8.64
C ARG A 149 9.89 -1.23 -8.46
N LEU A 150 10.38 -0.04 -8.06
CA LEU A 150 11.81 0.12 -7.78
C LEU A 150 12.26 -0.84 -6.69
N ASP A 151 13.44 -1.40 -6.89
CA ASP A 151 14.13 -2.16 -5.87
C ASP A 151 14.34 -1.30 -4.63
N HIS A 152 14.25 -1.93 -3.46
CA HIS A 152 14.33 -1.22 -2.19
C HIS A 152 15.65 -0.48 -2.02
N SER A 153 16.76 -1.01 -2.56
CA SER A 153 18.08 -0.34 -2.54
C SER A 153 18.10 1.00 -3.28
N GLU A 154 17.17 1.22 -4.20
CA GLU A 154 17.03 2.45 -5.00
C GLU A 154 15.90 3.35 -4.46
N CYS A 155 15.15 2.85 -3.49
CA CYS A 155 13.95 3.48 -2.98
C CYS A 155 14.28 4.45 -1.85
N LEU A 156 14.27 5.75 -2.15
CA LEU A 156 14.60 6.79 -1.18
C LEU A 156 13.38 7.31 -0.42
N HIS A 157 12.19 7.26 -1.05
CA HIS A 157 11.03 8.00 -0.55
C HIS A 157 10.07 7.13 0.25
N LYS A 158 9.92 5.81 0.00
CA LYS A 158 8.99 4.97 0.78
C LYS A 158 9.33 4.97 2.27
N ASP A 159 10.56 4.63 2.64
CA ASP A 159 10.99 4.58 4.03
C ASP A 159 10.96 5.96 4.68
N TYR A 160 11.47 6.97 3.97
CA TYR A 160 11.46 8.34 4.47
C TYR A 160 10.02 8.83 4.70
N TRP A 161 9.11 8.58 3.77
CA TRP A 161 7.72 8.98 3.93
C TRP A 161 7.06 8.27 5.13
N ILE A 162 7.17 6.95 5.23
CA ILE A 162 6.52 6.21 6.33
C ILE A 162 7.14 6.62 7.67
N ALA A 163 8.47 6.59 7.80
CA ALA A 163 9.16 6.73 9.08
C ALA A 163 9.40 8.18 9.51
N LYS A 164 9.45 9.14 8.57
CA LYS A 164 9.79 10.55 8.85
C LYS A 164 8.68 11.54 8.55
N CYS A 165 7.78 11.25 7.62
CA CYS A 165 6.66 12.14 7.30
C CYS A 165 5.35 11.69 7.96
N TRP A 166 4.92 10.46 7.68
CA TRP A 166 3.62 9.97 8.14
C TRP A 166 3.63 9.61 9.61
N LYS A 167 4.52 8.71 10.05
CA LYS A 167 4.49 8.17 11.41
C LYS A 167 4.64 9.24 12.50
N PRO A 168 5.65 10.14 12.47
CA PRO A 168 5.82 11.17 13.50
C PRO A 168 5.08 12.49 13.20
N GLY A 169 4.65 12.74 11.96
CA GLY A 169 4.03 14.01 11.57
C GLY A 169 2.61 14.20 12.09
N LYS A 170 2.02 15.38 11.89
CA LYS A 170 0.63 15.65 12.32
C LYS A 170 -0.42 15.01 11.41
N TYR A 171 -0.15 14.93 10.11
CA TYR A 171 -1.12 14.56 9.09
C TYR A 171 -1.27 13.05 8.86
N ASP A 172 -2.50 12.59 8.58
CA ASP A 172 -2.79 11.23 8.11
C ASP A 172 -3.49 11.29 6.75
N LEU A 173 -3.52 10.16 6.03
CA LEU A 173 -4.25 10.04 4.77
C LEU A 173 -5.76 10.15 5.01
N ILE A 174 -6.50 10.62 4.00
CA ILE A 174 -7.96 10.67 4.05
C ILE A 174 -8.49 9.24 4.07
N ARG A 175 -9.25 8.91 5.11
CA ARG A 175 -9.93 7.61 5.24
C ARG A 175 -11.31 7.69 4.62
N TRP A 176 -11.59 6.79 3.70
CA TRP A 176 -12.82 6.79 2.93
C TRP A 176 -13.81 5.76 3.48
N THR A 177 -14.80 6.23 4.25
CA THR A 177 -15.94 5.41 4.65
C THR A 177 -16.88 5.16 3.46
N SER A 178 -17.82 4.21 3.60
CA SER A 178 -18.62 3.70 2.47
C SER A 178 -19.26 4.79 1.61
N HIS A 179 -19.95 5.76 2.24
CA HIS A 179 -20.69 6.80 1.51
C HIS A 179 -19.77 7.86 0.85
N PRO A 180 -18.83 8.53 1.57
CA PRO A 180 -17.84 9.42 0.95
C PRO A 180 -17.04 8.73 -0.16
N ARG A 181 -16.69 7.45 0.01
CA ARG A 181 -15.98 6.68 -1.02
C ARG A 181 -16.78 6.57 -2.32
N GLN A 182 -18.08 6.27 -2.23
CA GLN A 182 -18.95 6.17 -3.41
C GLN A 182 -19.05 7.51 -4.14
N ARG A 183 -19.24 8.61 -3.39
CA ARG A 183 -19.28 9.97 -3.94
C ARG A 183 -17.97 10.36 -4.62
N MET A 184 -16.83 10.14 -3.94
CA MET A 184 -15.51 10.39 -4.51
C MET A 184 -15.28 9.58 -5.78
N SER A 185 -15.69 8.31 -5.80
CA SER A 185 -15.60 7.47 -7.00
C SER A 185 -16.45 8.01 -8.16
N ALA A 186 -17.63 8.57 -7.89
CA ALA A 186 -18.47 9.18 -8.91
C ALA A 186 -17.85 10.48 -9.45
N ALA A 187 -17.33 11.33 -8.56
CA ALA A 187 -16.64 12.57 -8.93
C ALA A 187 -15.39 12.31 -9.79
N VAL A 188 -14.57 11.34 -9.37
CA VAL A 188 -13.40 10.88 -10.15
C VAL A 188 -13.81 10.36 -11.52
N LYS A 189 -14.85 9.54 -11.61
CA LYS A 189 -15.32 9.01 -12.91
C LYS A 189 -15.83 10.12 -13.83
N ALA A 190 -16.52 11.11 -13.29
CA ALA A 190 -16.97 12.28 -14.05
C ALA A 190 -15.76 13.08 -14.57
N LEU A 191 -14.76 13.31 -13.73
CA LEU A 191 -13.52 13.98 -14.11
C LEU A 191 -12.75 13.19 -15.19
N GLU A 192 -12.60 11.87 -15.02
CA GLU A 192 -11.97 10.99 -16.02
C GLU A 192 -12.68 11.08 -17.38
N SER A 193 -14.02 11.15 -17.39
CA SER A 193 -14.80 11.24 -18.65
C SER A 193 -14.64 12.57 -19.40
N ALA A 194 -14.21 13.62 -18.71
CA ALA A 194 -13.95 14.93 -19.32
C ALA A 194 -12.53 15.04 -19.91
N ILE A 195 -11.65 14.06 -19.66
CA ILE A 195 -10.25 14.11 -20.09
C ILE A 195 -10.14 13.49 -21.49
N PRO A 196 -9.56 14.21 -22.47
CA PRO A 196 -9.35 13.65 -23.79
C PRO A 196 -8.42 12.42 -23.74
N PRO A 197 -8.74 11.35 -24.48
CA PRO A 197 -7.92 10.15 -24.50
C PRO A 197 -6.54 10.46 -25.10
N GLN A 198 -5.49 9.88 -24.51
CA GLN A 198 -4.15 9.86 -25.10
C GLN A 198 -4.19 9.13 -26.46
N PRO A 199 -3.47 9.63 -27.48
CA PRO A 199 -2.05 9.99 -27.37
C PRO A 199 -1.73 11.50 -27.53
N PHE A 200 -0.95 12.03 -26.58
CA PHE A 200 -0.14 13.24 -26.73
C PHE A 200 1.20 13.01 -26.02
N ASN A 201 2.23 13.78 -26.35
CA ASN A 201 3.52 13.71 -25.66
C ASN A 201 3.34 14.23 -24.22
N VAL A 202 3.50 13.34 -23.24
CA VAL A 202 3.18 13.63 -21.85
C VAL A 202 4.19 14.60 -21.22
N GLU A 203 5.47 14.48 -21.54
CA GLU A 203 6.49 15.41 -21.04
C GLU A 203 6.27 16.81 -21.58
N GLU A 204 5.97 16.91 -22.88
CA GLU A 204 5.64 18.19 -23.51
C GLU A 204 4.38 18.81 -22.92
N PHE A 205 3.34 18.00 -22.68
CA PHE A 205 2.11 18.46 -22.04
C PHE A 205 2.36 19.00 -20.64
N TRP A 206 3.13 18.28 -19.81
CA TRP A 206 3.43 18.72 -18.45
C TRP A 206 4.33 19.95 -18.42
N SER A 207 5.27 20.06 -19.38
CA SER A 207 6.05 21.28 -19.54
C SER A 207 5.20 22.48 -19.98
N LYS A 208 4.15 22.26 -20.78
CA LYS A 208 3.21 23.33 -21.18
C LYS A 208 2.23 23.68 -20.08
N ALA A 209 1.74 22.69 -19.35
CA ALA A 209 0.86 22.85 -18.20
C ALA A 209 1.57 23.62 -17.08
N SER A 210 2.81 23.22 -16.75
CA SER A 210 3.66 23.88 -15.74
C SER A 210 3.87 25.37 -16.01
N ALA A 211 3.93 25.75 -17.29
CA ALA A 211 4.10 27.13 -17.74
C ALA A 211 2.80 27.96 -17.78
N GLN A 212 1.63 27.36 -17.52
CA GLN A 212 0.36 28.09 -17.53
C GLN A 212 0.23 29.05 -16.33
N PRO A 213 -0.52 30.16 -16.49
CA PRO A 213 -0.81 31.06 -15.38
C PRO A 213 -1.76 30.42 -14.35
N ALA A 214 -1.78 30.94 -13.12
CA ALA A 214 -2.55 30.38 -12.00
C ALA A 214 -4.05 30.18 -12.31
N TYR A 215 -4.69 31.10 -13.03
CA TYR A 215 -6.11 30.98 -13.39
C TYR A 215 -6.40 29.73 -14.24
N ALA A 216 -5.44 29.30 -15.07
CA ALA A 216 -5.61 28.11 -15.90
C ALA A 216 -5.55 26.82 -15.06
N TYR A 217 -4.84 26.84 -13.94
CA TYR A 217 -4.86 25.72 -12.99
C TYR A 217 -6.16 25.62 -12.22
N GLU A 218 -6.78 26.75 -11.90
CA GLU A 218 -8.12 26.77 -11.28
C GLU A 218 -9.16 26.15 -12.22
N GLU A 219 -9.05 26.42 -13.52
CA GLU A 219 -9.96 25.88 -14.54
C GLU A 219 -9.65 24.42 -14.90
N HIS A 220 -8.38 24.10 -15.18
CA HIS A 220 -7.97 22.84 -15.82
C HIS A 220 -7.07 21.95 -14.96
N GLY A 221 -6.50 22.45 -13.85
CA GLY A 221 -5.49 21.76 -13.06
C GLY A 221 -5.95 20.40 -12.53
N ARG A 222 -7.25 20.24 -12.23
CA ARG A 222 -7.85 18.96 -11.83
C ARG A 222 -7.82 17.92 -12.95
N ALA A 223 -8.17 18.33 -14.16
CA ALA A 223 -8.13 17.47 -15.33
C ALA A 223 -6.69 17.08 -15.67
N TRP A 224 -5.75 18.04 -15.58
CA TRP A 224 -4.33 17.77 -15.75
C TRP A 224 -3.85 16.77 -14.71
N ALA A 225 -4.06 17.01 -13.41
CA ALA A 225 -3.63 16.13 -12.35
C ALA A 225 -4.14 14.68 -12.53
N MET A 226 -5.42 14.53 -12.88
CA MET A 226 -5.99 13.22 -13.20
C MET A 226 -5.30 12.57 -14.41
N GLN A 227 -5.00 13.35 -15.45
CA GLN A 227 -4.29 12.87 -16.62
C GLN A 227 -2.86 12.40 -16.28
N TYR A 228 -2.18 13.04 -15.33
CA TYR A 228 -0.88 12.59 -14.80
C TYR A 228 -1.01 11.22 -14.15
N VAL A 229 -1.97 11.08 -13.23
CA VAL A 229 -2.20 9.85 -12.46
C VAL A 229 -2.51 8.70 -13.42
N ILE A 230 -3.41 8.91 -14.39
CA ILE A 230 -3.73 7.91 -15.42
C ILE A 230 -2.48 7.50 -16.21
N TYR A 231 -1.64 8.45 -16.61
CA TYR A 231 -0.41 8.16 -17.34
C TYR A 231 0.56 7.31 -16.52
N LYS A 232 0.82 7.69 -15.27
CA LYS A 232 1.73 6.95 -14.38
C LYS A 232 1.21 5.55 -14.07
N GLU A 233 -0.10 5.38 -13.93
CA GLU A 233 -0.71 4.06 -13.78
C GLU A 233 -0.59 3.21 -15.04
N LYS A 234 -0.68 3.80 -16.23
CA LYS A 234 -0.42 3.08 -17.49
C LYS A 234 1.03 2.63 -17.58
N GLN A 235 1.99 3.47 -17.20
CA GLN A 235 3.41 3.09 -17.13
C GLN A 235 3.63 1.93 -16.15
N ALA A 236 3.09 2.05 -14.93
CA ALA A 236 3.16 1.01 -13.91
C ALA A 236 2.62 -0.33 -14.42
N LYS A 237 1.46 -0.34 -15.08
CA LYS A 237 0.87 -1.55 -15.69
C LYS A 237 1.73 -2.12 -16.83
N ALA A 238 2.40 -1.26 -17.59
CA ALA A 238 3.29 -1.71 -18.67
C ALA A 238 4.53 -2.40 -18.10
N ILE A 239 5.14 -1.84 -17.05
CA ILE A 239 6.27 -2.43 -16.32
C ILE A 239 5.85 -3.77 -15.72
N ASP A 240 4.75 -3.82 -14.96
CA ASP A 240 4.25 -5.06 -14.35
C ASP A 240 3.94 -6.15 -15.39
N ARG A 241 3.40 -5.77 -16.55
CA ARG A 241 3.18 -6.72 -17.66
C ARG A 241 4.50 -7.24 -18.25
N TYR A 242 5.50 -6.37 -18.39
CA TYR A 242 6.80 -6.73 -18.93
C TYR A 242 7.55 -7.68 -18.00
N GLU A 243 7.64 -7.34 -16.71
CA GLU A 243 8.28 -8.17 -15.67
C GLU A 243 7.63 -9.56 -15.59
N ARG A 244 6.30 -9.64 -15.49
CA ARG A 244 5.59 -10.93 -15.49
C ARG A 244 5.84 -11.73 -16.78
N GLY A 245 6.06 -11.04 -17.90
CA GLY A 245 6.43 -11.67 -19.16
C GLY A 245 7.82 -12.31 -19.10
N LEU A 246 8.79 -11.64 -18.46
CA LEU A 246 10.12 -12.17 -18.22
C LEU A 246 10.08 -13.36 -17.26
N ASP A 247 9.38 -13.24 -16.13
CA ASP A 247 9.22 -14.31 -15.14
C ASP A 247 8.59 -15.57 -15.76
N ALA A 248 7.56 -15.38 -16.59
CA ALA A 248 6.92 -16.48 -17.30
C ALA A 248 7.88 -17.15 -18.30
N GLN A 249 8.71 -16.38 -19.01
CA GLN A 249 9.71 -16.94 -19.92
C GLN A 249 10.81 -17.69 -19.18
N GLU A 250 11.27 -17.18 -18.04
CA GLU A 250 12.27 -17.85 -17.20
C GLU A 250 11.72 -19.14 -16.58
N SER A 251 10.48 -19.10 -16.10
CA SER A 251 9.78 -20.29 -15.59
C SER A 251 9.61 -21.39 -16.66
N LEU A 252 9.36 -20.99 -17.91
CA LEU A 252 9.30 -21.93 -19.04
C LEU A 252 10.68 -22.52 -19.38
N LYS A 253 11.75 -21.72 -19.30
CA LYS A 253 13.13 -22.17 -19.59
C LYS A 253 13.70 -23.09 -18.52
N SER A 254 13.42 -22.80 -17.25
CA SER A 254 13.88 -23.58 -16.09
C SER A 254 13.13 -24.91 -15.93
N GLY A 255 12.03 -25.12 -16.66
CA GLY A 255 11.15 -26.28 -16.46
C GLY A 255 10.31 -26.18 -15.19
N ASP A 256 10.37 -25.06 -14.48
CA ASP A 256 9.64 -24.84 -13.23
C ASP A 256 8.14 -24.55 -13.46
N PHE A 257 7.77 -24.30 -14.72
CA PHE A 257 6.38 -24.16 -15.11
C PHE A 257 5.60 -25.49 -15.02
N THR A 258 6.24 -26.64 -15.27
CA THR A 258 5.55 -27.95 -15.23
C THR A 258 5.37 -28.49 -13.81
N SER A 259 6.27 -28.17 -12.88
CA SER A 259 6.12 -28.46 -11.44
C SER A 259 4.98 -27.64 -10.82
N GLY A 260 4.86 -26.35 -11.17
CA GLY A 260 3.81 -25.46 -10.68
C GLY A 260 2.41 -25.73 -11.25
N PHE A 261 2.30 -26.10 -12.55
CA PHE A 261 0.99 -26.39 -13.16
C PHE A 261 0.41 -27.75 -12.73
N GLY A 262 1.28 -28.73 -12.43
CA GLY A 262 0.85 -30.01 -11.85
C GLY A 262 0.19 -29.86 -10.47
N GLN A 263 0.55 -28.82 -9.71
CA GLN A 263 0.01 -28.52 -8.37
C GLN A 263 -1.12 -27.47 -8.37
N LEU A 264 -1.43 -26.84 -9.51
CA LEU A 264 -2.46 -25.80 -9.60
C LEU A 264 -3.90 -26.34 -9.59
N GLY A 265 -4.09 -27.67 -9.60
CA GLY A 265 -5.42 -28.31 -9.59
C GLY A 265 -5.52 -29.59 -8.76
N MET A 266 -4.41 -30.11 -8.25
CA MET A 266 -4.40 -31.20 -7.28
C MET A 266 -3.85 -30.61 -5.98
N GLN A 267 -4.74 -30.23 -5.06
CA GLN A 267 -4.40 -30.17 -3.65
C GLN A 267 -3.95 -31.58 -3.27
N ASP A 268 -2.69 -31.88 -3.49
CA ASP A 268 -2.10 -33.10 -2.99
C ASP A 268 -2.02 -32.90 -1.47
N ASP A 269 -3.10 -33.27 -0.79
CA ASP A 269 -3.15 -33.40 0.67
C ASP A 269 -2.24 -34.53 1.15
N SER A 270 -1.54 -35.21 0.24
CA SER A 270 -0.49 -36.14 0.59
C SER A 270 0.67 -35.43 1.26
N VAL A 271 1.11 -36.03 2.35
CA VAL A 271 2.25 -35.54 3.11
C VAL A 271 3.52 -35.82 2.30
N PRO A 272 4.41 -34.82 2.09
CA PRO A 272 5.62 -35.05 1.34
C PRO A 272 6.48 -36.16 1.95
N ALA A 273 7.00 -37.07 1.12
CA ALA A 273 7.88 -38.15 1.59
C ALA A 273 9.23 -37.62 2.13
N TYR A 274 9.61 -36.41 1.76
CA TYR A 274 10.91 -35.80 2.08
C TYR A 274 10.92 -34.95 3.37
N LEU A 275 9.86 -35.00 4.20
CA LEU A 275 9.84 -34.25 5.47
C LEU A 275 11.04 -34.65 6.34
N SER A 276 11.76 -33.64 6.85
CA SER A 276 12.94 -33.83 7.68
C SER A 276 12.98 -32.80 8.80
N GLU A 277 13.68 -33.11 9.89
CA GLU A 277 13.88 -32.16 10.98
C GLU A 277 14.62 -30.90 10.51
N GLU A 278 15.54 -31.05 9.54
CA GLU A 278 16.30 -29.93 8.97
C GLU A 278 15.41 -28.93 8.20
N LEU A 279 14.42 -29.44 7.47
CA LEU A 279 13.42 -28.60 6.81
C LEU A 279 12.65 -27.74 7.83
N PHE A 280 12.28 -28.31 8.98
CA PHE A 280 11.60 -27.55 10.05
C PHE A 280 12.54 -26.68 10.89
N ARG A 281 13.86 -26.79 10.69
CA ARG A 281 14.86 -25.86 11.28
C ARG A 281 15.11 -24.64 10.41
N GLN A 282 14.60 -24.59 9.18
CA GLN A 282 14.70 -23.39 8.35
C GLN A 282 14.03 -22.20 9.05
N PRO A 283 14.66 -21.01 9.10
CA PRO A 283 14.12 -19.87 9.84
C PRO A 283 12.70 -19.48 9.42
N LEU A 284 12.41 -19.49 8.11
CA LEU A 284 11.10 -19.15 7.59
C LEU A 284 10.01 -20.15 8.04
N VAL A 285 10.34 -21.45 8.10
CA VAL A 285 9.43 -22.50 8.57
C VAL A 285 9.19 -22.37 10.07
N GLN A 286 10.22 -22.08 10.85
CA GLN A 286 10.07 -21.84 12.29
C GLN A 286 9.18 -20.63 12.57
N ALA A 287 9.41 -19.52 11.87
CA ALA A 287 8.57 -18.33 11.96
C ALA A 287 7.11 -18.61 11.54
N LEU A 288 6.91 -19.39 10.48
CA LEU A 288 5.58 -19.83 10.04
C LEU A 288 4.87 -20.58 11.17
N LEU A 289 5.57 -21.49 11.85
CA LEU A 289 5.06 -22.32 12.94
C LEU A 289 4.79 -21.58 14.25
N THR A 290 5.22 -20.32 14.40
CA THR A 290 4.88 -19.49 15.55
C THR A 290 3.36 -19.40 15.72
N ASP A 291 2.87 -19.74 16.90
CA ASP A 291 1.45 -19.82 17.19
C ASP A 291 0.72 -18.48 17.01
N VAL A 292 -0.48 -18.57 16.45
CA VAL A 292 -1.39 -17.43 16.34
C VAL A 292 -2.26 -17.40 17.59
N THR A 293 -2.19 -16.31 18.35
CA THR A 293 -3.00 -16.17 19.56
C THR A 293 -4.46 -15.96 19.18
N GLU A 294 -5.35 -16.81 19.68
CA GLU A 294 -6.78 -16.70 19.41
C GLU A 294 -7.44 -15.65 20.32
N GLY A 295 -8.51 -15.02 19.83
CA GLY A 295 -9.27 -14.04 20.62
C GLY A 295 -8.52 -12.74 20.91
N MET A 296 -7.43 -12.42 20.19
CA MET A 296 -6.79 -11.11 20.30
C MET A 296 -7.80 -10.01 19.92
N GLY A 297 -8.14 -9.16 20.89
CA GLY A 297 -8.94 -7.98 20.64
C GLY A 297 -8.20 -7.04 19.68
N VAL A 298 -8.87 -6.61 18.62
CA VAL A 298 -8.32 -5.56 17.76
C VAL A 298 -8.30 -4.28 18.59
N GLN A 299 -7.13 -3.68 18.75
CA GLN A 299 -7.00 -2.41 19.45
C GLN A 299 -7.92 -1.36 18.79
N ASN A 300 -8.49 -0.45 19.57
CA ASN A 300 -9.42 0.55 19.06
C ASN A 300 -8.82 1.35 17.89
N VAL A 301 -9.67 1.76 16.95
CA VAL A 301 -9.22 2.51 15.78
C VAL A 301 -8.80 3.91 16.20
N GLU A 302 -7.52 4.22 16.03
CA GLU A 302 -6.99 5.55 16.26
C GLU A 302 -7.70 6.57 15.34
N THR A 303 -8.24 7.64 15.95
CA THR A 303 -8.75 8.82 15.24
C THR A 303 -7.60 9.77 14.99
N ASN A 304 -6.96 9.63 13.82
CA ASN A 304 -5.98 10.60 13.35
C ASN A 304 -6.66 11.72 12.57
N VAL A 305 -6.05 12.89 12.58
CA VAL A 305 -6.49 14.05 11.79
C VAL A 305 -6.09 13.81 10.33
N PRO A 306 -7.03 13.55 9.42
CA PRO A 306 -6.70 13.46 8.00
C PRO A 306 -6.23 14.83 7.52
N TRP A 307 -5.34 14.86 6.53
CA TRP A 307 -4.83 16.12 5.97
C TRP A 307 -5.90 16.98 5.28
N MET A 308 -7.05 16.37 4.95
CA MET A 308 -8.24 17.02 4.40
C MET A 308 -9.48 16.19 4.74
N SER A 309 -10.64 16.82 4.97
CA SER A 309 -11.87 16.07 5.21
C SER A 309 -12.38 15.39 3.92
N PRO A 310 -13.09 14.25 3.99
CA PRO A 310 -13.67 13.62 2.81
C PRO A 310 -14.64 14.50 2.02
N SER A 311 -15.33 15.44 2.69
CA SER A 311 -16.26 16.35 2.00
C SER A 311 -15.50 17.37 1.16
N GLU A 312 -14.50 18.04 1.76
CA GLU A 312 -13.65 19.01 1.05
C GLU A 312 -12.92 18.37 -0.12
N ALA A 313 -12.45 17.14 0.06
CA ALA A 313 -11.81 16.39 -1.02
C ALA A 313 -12.73 16.13 -2.21
N ILE A 314 -14.00 15.79 -1.96
CA ILE A 314 -15.00 15.62 -3.03
C ILE A 314 -15.27 16.96 -3.72
N ASP A 315 -15.47 18.03 -2.94
CA ASP A 315 -15.75 19.36 -3.47
C ASP A 315 -14.56 19.91 -4.29
N LEU A 316 -13.33 19.58 -3.89
CA LEU A 316 -12.11 19.89 -4.65
C LEU A 316 -12.13 19.21 -6.02
N VAL A 317 -12.43 17.90 -6.08
CA VAL A 317 -12.48 17.16 -7.35
C VAL A 317 -13.62 17.66 -8.23
N GLU A 318 -14.79 17.91 -7.65
CA GLU A 318 -15.96 18.46 -8.35
C GLU A 318 -15.76 19.93 -8.80
N GLY A 319 -14.79 20.66 -8.22
CA GLY A 319 -14.47 22.05 -8.59
C GLY A 319 -15.38 23.06 -7.94
N LYS A 320 -16.01 22.67 -6.83
CA LYS A 320 -16.83 23.56 -6.02
C LYS A 320 -15.99 24.46 -5.13
N ILE A 321 -14.72 24.10 -4.92
CA ILE A 321 -13.72 24.93 -4.25
C ILE A 321 -12.98 25.72 -5.33
N VAL A 322 -13.36 26.99 -5.51
CA VAL A 322 -12.68 27.93 -6.42
C VAL A 322 -12.01 29.01 -5.55
N GLY A 323 -10.68 29.11 -5.59
CA GLY A 323 -9.95 30.28 -5.06
C GLY A 323 -9.83 30.43 -3.54
N PHE A 324 -9.76 29.37 -2.73
CA PHE A 324 -9.50 29.53 -1.29
C PHE A 324 -8.04 29.93 -1.00
N GLY A 325 -7.87 31.08 -0.35
CA GLY A 325 -6.70 31.29 0.52
C GLY A 325 -6.75 30.26 1.63
N MET A 326 -5.67 29.48 1.81
CA MET A 326 -5.64 28.37 2.78
C MET A 326 -5.76 28.83 4.24
N ASP A 327 -5.80 30.14 4.52
CA ASP A 327 -6.04 30.67 5.87
C ASP A 327 -7.35 30.11 6.48
N GLU A 328 -8.42 29.99 5.70
CA GLU A 328 -9.67 29.38 6.19
C GLU A 328 -9.59 27.86 6.41
N LEU A 329 -8.78 27.15 5.61
CA LEU A 329 -8.60 25.69 5.77
C LEU A 329 -7.76 25.38 7.02
N THR A 330 -6.69 26.14 7.19
CA THR A 330 -5.77 26.01 8.33
C THR A 330 -6.47 26.41 9.64
N ASP A 331 -7.32 27.44 9.61
CA ASP A 331 -8.08 27.86 10.78
C ASP A 331 -9.23 26.90 11.12
N ARG A 332 -9.84 26.23 10.13
CA ARG A 332 -10.82 25.16 10.38
C ARG A 332 -10.19 23.91 10.99
N ILE A 333 -9.02 23.49 10.52
CA ILE A 333 -8.26 22.38 11.13
C ILE A 333 -7.92 22.70 12.59
N LYS A 334 -7.46 23.93 12.89
CA LYS A 334 -7.23 24.39 14.27
C LYS A 334 -8.51 24.40 15.13
N VAL A 335 -9.68 24.70 14.55
CA VAL A 335 -10.97 24.65 15.25
C VAL A 335 -11.41 23.21 15.54
N GLU A 336 -11.19 22.29 14.60
CA GLU A 336 -11.46 20.85 14.77
C GLU A 336 -10.56 20.24 15.86
N GLU A 337 -9.26 20.57 15.86
CA GLU A 337 -8.31 20.17 16.91
C GLU A 337 -8.75 20.66 18.29
N ARG A 338 -9.20 21.92 18.41
CA ARG A 338 -9.74 22.47 19.67
C ARG A 338 -11.03 21.77 20.11
N ARG A 339 -11.88 21.34 19.18
CA ARG A 339 -13.10 20.59 19.51
C ARG A 339 -12.80 19.18 20.02
N ILE A 340 -11.86 18.49 19.37
CA ILE A 340 -11.43 17.15 19.80
C ILE A 340 -10.78 17.23 21.18
N VAL A 341 -9.86 18.17 21.39
CA VAL A 341 -9.20 18.36 22.70
C VAL A 341 -10.19 18.85 23.77
N GLY A 342 -11.15 19.70 23.43
CA GLY A 342 -12.18 20.20 24.35
C GLY A 342 -13.24 19.16 24.75
N GLY A 343 -13.49 18.16 23.90
CA GLY A 343 -14.40 17.04 24.18
C GLY A 343 -13.84 16.03 25.18
N PHE A 344 -12.51 15.86 25.22
CA PHE A 344 -11.83 14.97 26.18
C PHE A 344 -11.79 15.53 27.62
N ASN A 345 -11.98 16.84 27.82
CA ASN A 345 -12.01 17.46 29.15
C ASN A 345 -13.43 17.54 29.76
N ARG A 346 -14.43 16.88 29.15
CA ARG A 346 -15.83 16.85 29.63
C ARG A 346 -16.37 15.43 29.88
N LEU A 347 -15.50 14.44 29.90
CA LEU A 347 -15.73 13.09 30.43
C LEU A 347 -14.74 12.86 31.57
#